data_AF-A0A8H9LAX7-F1
#
_entry.id   AF-A0A8H9LAX7-F1
#
_cell.length_a   1.000
_cell.length_b   1.000
_cell.length_c   1.000
_cell.angle_alpha   90.00
_cell.angle_beta   90.00
_cell.angle_gamma   90.00
#
_symmetry.space_group_name_H-M   'P 1'
#
loop_
_entity.id
_entity.type
_entity.pdbx_description
1 polymer ?
#
loop_
_entity_poly.entity_id
_entity_poly.type
_entity_poly.pdbx_seq_one_letter_code
_entity_poly.pdbx_strand_id
1 'polypeptide(L)'
;MRKIVAVAVLAAMTMLGTVAAVATVAAGTGGHPTIGPWAGSQPQAPALPKGGVKRQEVSQEQYDILVGQCRYAKTPEARDRCHTQVREQYKVGAFNPGLDCRAYSGVSVCGVLELSAPQRSCVEESVGGGLTRRRAEVECYAFR
;
A
#
# COMPACT_ATOMS: atom_id res chain seq x y z
N MET A 1 43.47 -1.01 16.88
CA MET A 1 44.14 -0.50 15.67
C MET A 1 43.08 0.12 14.76
N ARG A 2 43.13 1.44 14.58
CA ARG A 2 42.30 2.18 13.61
C ARG A 2 42.89 1.98 12.22
N LYS A 3 42.08 1.65 11.21
CA LYS A 3 42.31 2.09 9.82
C LYS A 3 40.97 2.42 9.15
N ILE A 4 40.84 3.71 8.86
CA ILE A 4 39.88 4.38 7.99
C ILE A 4 40.45 4.32 6.57
N VAL A 5 39.65 3.97 5.56
CA VAL A 5 39.72 4.43 4.14
C VAL A 5 38.32 4.14 3.55
N ALA A 6 37.41 5.05 3.21
CA ALA A 6 37.41 6.26 2.37
C ALA A 6 37.27 5.99 0.85
N VAL A 7 36.05 6.29 0.33
CA VAL A 7 35.74 6.99 -0.94
C VAL A 7 35.82 6.23 -2.28
N ALA A 8 34.68 6.19 -3.00
CA ALA A 8 34.57 6.76 -4.36
C ALA A 8 33.10 6.86 -4.82
N VAL A 9 32.72 8.10 -5.15
CA VAL A 9 31.51 8.53 -5.87
C VAL A 9 31.82 8.54 -7.39
N LEU A 10 30.78 8.69 -8.22
CA LEU A 10 30.73 8.84 -9.70
C LEU A 10 30.40 7.52 -10.43
N ALA A 11 29.49 7.45 -11.41
CA ALA A 11 29.11 8.47 -12.38
C ALA A 11 27.65 8.34 -12.84
N ALA A 12 27.10 9.49 -13.27
CA ALA A 12 25.85 9.65 -13.99
C ALA A 12 25.91 9.01 -15.39
N MET A 13 24.78 8.46 -15.85
CA MET A 13 24.52 8.30 -17.28
C MET A 13 23.07 8.66 -17.58
N THR A 14 22.91 9.91 -17.98
CA THR A 14 21.82 10.42 -18.81
C THR A 14 21.86 9.73 -20.17
N MET A 15 20.76 9.08 -20.59
CA MET A 15 20.49 8.89 -22.01
C MET A 15 19.15 9.54 -22.36
N LEU A 16 19.27 10.54 -23.23
CA LEU A 16 18.20 11.24 -23.90
C LEU A 16 17.53 10.32 -24.93
N GLY A 17 16.21 10.46 -25.03
CA GLY A 17 15.55 10.74 -26.32
C GLY A 17 15.28 9.56 -27.25
N THR A 18 14.00 9.22 -27.41
CA THR A 18 13.39 9.29 -28.74
C THR A 18 11.87 9.48 -28.60
N VAL A 19 11.39 10.66 -28.96
CA VAL A 19 9.98 10.98 -29.12
C VAL A 19 9.66 10.80 -30.60
N ALA A 20 8.77 9.89 -30.95
CA ALA A 20 8.19 9.80 -32.29
C ALA A 20 6.75 9.30 -32.18
N ALA A 21 5.85 10.17 -31.71
CA ALA A 21 4.43 10.00 -31.96
C ALA A 21 4.09 10.76 -33.25
N VAL A 22 3.91 10.01 -34.33
CA VAL A 22 3.43 10.53 -35.62
C VAL A 22 1.95 10.84 -35.44
N ALA A 23 1.60 12.12 -35.41
CA ALA A 23 0.22 12.59 -35.47
C ALA A 23 -0.19 12.77 -36.93
N THR A 24 -1.03 11.87 -37.45
CA THR A 24 -1.78 12.09 -38.69
C THR A 24 -2.94 13.04 -38.40
N VAL A 25 -2.84 14.26 -38.92
CA VAL A 25 -3.96 15.21 -38.95
C VAL A 25 -4.85 14.92 -40.16
N ALA A 26 -6.04 14.39 -39.91
CA ALA A 26 -7.12 14.38 -40.89
C ALA A 26 -7.92 15.67 -40.74
N ALA A 27 -7.86 16.53 -41.76
CA ALA A 27 -8.69 17.72 -41.88
C ALA A 27 -10.15 17.30 -42.15
N GLY A 28 -11.00 17.45 -41.14
CA GLY A 28 -12.45 17.37 -41.27
C GLY A 28 -13.05 18.74 -41.01
N THR A 29 -13.43 19.45 -42.07
CA THR A 29 -14.25 20.65 -42.01
C THR A 29 -15.69 20.28 -41.66
N GLY A 30 -16.22 20.81 -40.57
CA GLY A 30 -17.67 20.81 -40.36
C GLY A 30 -18.11 21.00 -38.92
N GLY A 31 -18.83 22.10 -38.67
CA GLY A 31 -19.84 22.18 -37.61
C GLY A 31 -19.41 22.84 -36.30
N HIS A 32 -19.65 24.15 -36.20
CA HIS A 32 -19.93 24.77 -34.89
C HIS A 32 -21.23 24.19 -34.33
N PRO A 33 -21.29 23.90 -33.01
CA PRO A 33 -22.23 24.69 -32.23
C PRO A 33 -21.77 25.04 -30.80
N THR A 34 -22.15 26.26 -30.41
CA THR A 34 -22.52 26.70 -29.03
C THR A 34 -21.54 26.47 -27.87
N ILE A 35 -20.81 27.53 -27.59
CA ILE A 35 -20.19 27.94 -26.33
C ILE A 35 -21.21 27.87 -25.16
N GLY A 36 -21.01 26.92 -24.25
CA GLY A 36 -21.55 26.95 -22.88
C GLY A 36 -20.41 27.23 -21.88
N PRO A 37 -20.65 27.93 -20.75
CA PRO A 37 -19.59 28.32 -19.85
C PRO A 37 -19.27 27.17 -18.88
N TRP A 38 -18.48 26.20 -19.34
CA TRP A 38 -17.90 25.19 -18.44
C TRP A 38 -16.60 25.76 -17.90
N ALA A 39 -16.74 26.48 -16.78
CA ALA A 39 -15.65 26.82 -15.91
C ALA A 39 -14.81 25.57 -15.63
N GLY A 40 -13.53 25.62 -15.97
CA GLY A 40 -12.57 24.56 -15.73
C GLY A 40 -12.44 24.31 -14.23
N SER A 41 -13.17 23.32 -13.73
CA SER A 41 -12.92 22.75 -12.40
C SER A 41 -11.63 21.95 -12.47
N GLN A 42 -10.52 22.58 -12.09
CA GLN A 42 -9.27 21.88 -11.79
C GLN A 42 -9.58 20.73 -10.79
N PRO A 43 -9.01 19.53 -10.96
CA PRO A 43 -9.06 18.51 -9.92
C PRO A 43 -8.34 19.07 -8.68
N GLN A 44 -9.12 19.48 -7.69
CA GLN A 44 -8.60 19.89 -6.41
C GLN A 44 -8.02 18.64 -5.77
N ALA A 45 -6.69 18.59 -5.62
CA ALA A 45 -6.07 17.62 -4.74
C ALA A 45 -6.76 17.73 -3.37
N PRO A 46 -7.24 16.62 -2.78
CA PRO A 46 -7.93 16.69 -1.51
C PRO A 46 -7.00 17.34 -0.48
N ALA A 47 -7.44 18.46 0.08
CA ALA A 47 -6.74 19.11 1.17
C ALA A 47 -6.59 18.12 2.31
N LEU A 48 -5.34 17.79 2.66
CA LEU A 48 -5.04 16.96 3.82
C LEU A 48 -5.70 17.59 5.06
N PRO A 49 -6.52 16.84 5.83
CA PRO A 49 -7.14 17.37 7.03
C PRO A 49 -6.06 17.89 7.98
N LYS A 50 -6.21 19.14 8.43
CA LYS A 50 -5.40 19.78 9.48
C LYS A 50 -5.73 19.14 10.83
N GLY A 51 -5.25 17.93 11.03
CA GLY A 51 -5.31 17.18 12.27
C GLY A 51 -4.39 16.00 12.08
N GLY A 52 -3.29 15.94 12.82
CA GLY A 52 -2.40 14.78 12.78
C GLY A 52 -3.24 13.51 12.89
N VAL A 53 -2.97 12.52 12.02
CA VAL A 53 -3.76 11.30 11.94
C VAL A 53 -3.82 10.70 13.34
N LYS A 54 -5.00 10.77 13.98
CA LYS A 54 -5.15 10.30 15.35
C LYS A 54 -5.01 8.79 15.34
N ARG A 55 -4.10 8.26 16.15
CA ARG A 55 -3.95 6.81 16.34
C ARG A 55 -5.28 6.19 16.77
N GLN A 56 -5.63 5.09 16.12
CA GLN A 56 -6.82 4.31 16.41
C GLN A 56 -6.64 3.58 17.74
N GLU A 57 -7.63 3.71 18.63
CA GLU A 57 -7.68 2.91 19.85
C GLU A 57 -8.08 1.47 19.55
N VAL A 58 -7.45 0.53 20.23
CA VAL A 58 -7.72 -0.91 20.14
C VAL A 58 -7.56 -1.54 21.53
N SER A 59 -8.22 -2.66 21.81
CA SER A 59 -7.97 -3.39 23.06
C SER A 59 -6.55 -3.96 23.09
N GLN A 60 -6.10 -4.38 24.27
CA GLN A 60 -4.81 -5.06 24.42
C GLN A 60 -4.71 -6.29 23.51
N GLU A 61 -5.74 -7.15 23.51
CA GLU A 61 -5.78 -8.35 22.67
C GLU A 61 -5.69 -8.03 21.16
N GLN A 62 -6.42 -7.00 20.70
CA GLN A 62 -6.35 -6.55 19.31
C GLN A 62 -4.95 -6.04 18.95
N TYR A 63 -4.32 -5.29 19.86
CA TYR A 63 -2.95 -4.82 19.69
C TYR A 63 -1.95 -5.99 19.64
N ASP A 64 -2.15 -7.02 20.46
CA ASP A 64 -1.32 -8.21 20.48
C ASP A 64 -1.42 -9.00 19.16
N ILE A 65 -2.61 -9.06 18.54
CA ILE A 65 -2.78 -9.63 17.19
C ILE A 65 -2.04 -8.78 16.14
N LEU A 66 -2.20 -7.45 16.18
CA LEU A 66 -1.53 -6.52 15.26
C LEU A 66 0.00 -6.63 15.34
N VAL A 67 0.56 -6.76 16.55
CA VAL A 67 2.00 -6.99 16.72
C VAL A 67 2.38 -8.41 16.33
N GLY A 68 1.58 -9.40 16.73
CA GLY A 68 1.83 -10.82 16.51
C GLY A 68 1.86 -11.20 15.03
N GLN A 69 1.02 -10.58 14.20
CA GLN A 69 0.98 -10.85 12.77
C GLN A 69 2.27 -10.42 12.04
N CYS A 70 3.05 -9.50 12.62
CA CYS A 70 4.33 -9.09 12.03
C CYS A 70 5.32 -10.25 11.87
N ARG A 71 5.17 -11.35 12.62
CA ARG A 71 5.99 -12.57 12.46
C ARG A 71 5.94 -13.15 11.04
N TYR A 72 4.89 -12.86 10.28
CA TYR A 72 4.71 -13.39 8.93
C TYR A 72 5.50 -12.62 7.85
N ALA A 73 6.03 -11.44 8.18
CA ALA A 73 6.94 -10.72 7.31
C ALA A 73 8.30 -11.45 7.24
N LYS A 74 8.73 -11.78 6.02
CA LYS A 74 9.87 -12.70 5.78
C LYS A 74 11.22 -12.11 6.18
N THR A 75 11.45 -10.83 5.92
CA THR A 75 12.74 -10.18 6.21
C THR A 75 12.70 -9.41 7.53
N PRO A 76 13.85 -9.27 8.23
CA PRO A 76 13.95 -8.44 9.42
C PRO A 76 13.43 -7.01 9.18
N GLU A 77 13.80 -6.40 8.05
CA GLU A 77 13.41 -5.03 7.72
C GLU A 77 11.90 -4.91 7.51
N ALA A 78 11.25 -5.95 6.97
CA ALA A 78 9.80 -5.96 6.81
C ALA A 78 9.08 -6.15 8.15
N ARG A 79 9.64 -6.93 9.08
CA ARG A 79 9.13 -7.05 10.45
C ARG A 79 9.23 -5.71 11.19
N ASP A 80 10.38 -5.04 11.09
CA ASP A 80 10.59 -3.74 11.72
C ASP A 80 9.64 -2.66 11.17
N ARG A 81 9.42 -2.66 9.85
CA ARG A 81 8.39 -1.80 9.24
C ARG A 81 7.00 -2.11 9.75
N CYS A 82 6.61 -3.39 9.82
CA CYS A 82 5.32 -3.80 10.36
C CYS A 82 5.13 -3.32 11.81
N HIS A 83 6.11 -3.56 12.68
CA HIS A 83 6.04 -3.08 14.07
C HIS A 83 5.96 -1.56 14.18
N THR A 84 6.66 -0.84 13.31
CA THR A 84 6.63 0.62 13.26
C THR A 84 5.25 1.13 12.86
N GLN A 85 4.68 0.58 11.78
CA GLN A 85 3.33 0.92 11.34
C GLN A 85 2.28 0.64 12.41
N VAL A 86 2.39 -0.50 13.12
CA VAL A 86 1.46 -0.82 14.22
C VAL A 86 1.51 0.25 15.32
N ARG A 87 2.71 0.67 15.73
CA ARG A 87 2.88 1.72 16.76
C ARG A 87 2.42 3.11 16.31
N GLU A 88 2.58 3.39 15.02
CA GLU A 88 2.22 4.67 14.40
C GLU A 88 0.71 4.79 14.16
N GLN A 89 0.03 3.68 13.87
CA GLN A 89 -1.40 3.68 13.55
C GLN A 89 -2.28 3.39 14.76
N TYR A 90 -1.80 2.59 15.73
CA TYR A 90 -2.61 2.10 16.83
C TYR A 90 -2.05 2.48 18.20
N LYS A 91 -2.94 2.56 19.18
CA LYS A 91 -2.60 2.66 20.60
C LYS A 91 -3.55 1.79 21.41
N VAL A 92 -3.05 1.22 22.51
CA VAL A 92 -3.87 0.46 23.44
C VAL A 92 -4.85 1.41 24.15
N GLY A 93 -6.13 1.01 24.18
CA GLY A 93 -7.23 1.76 24.76
C GLY A 93 -8.49 0.89 24.83
N ALA A 94 -9.63 1.43 24.42
CA ALA A 94 -10.88 0.68 24.37
C ALA A 94 -10.90 -0.35 23.23
N PHE A 95 -11.71 -1.41 23.39
CA PHE A 95 -12.01 -2.35 22.31
C PHE A 95 -12.60 -1.63 21.11
N ASN A 96 -12.09 -1.97 19.92
CA ASN A 96 -12.51 -1.35 18.69
C ASN A 96 -13.31 -2.32 17.82
N PRO A 97 -14.65 -2.21 17.78
CA PRO A 97 -15.49 -3.08 16.95
C PRO A 97 -15.34 -2.82 15.45
N GLY A 98 -14.76 -1.67 15.05
CA GLY A 98 -14.49 -1.33 13.66
C GLY A 98 -13.14 -1.83 13.15
N LEU A 99 -12.29 -2.41 14.01
CA LEU A 99 -11.03 -3.02 13.58
C LEU A 99 -11.34 -4.34 12.87
N ASP A 100 -10.86 -4.44 11.63
CA ASP A 100 -11.10 -5.59 10.77
C ASP A 100 -10.22 -6.77 11.17
N CYS A 101 -10.68 -7.55 12.14
CA CYS A 101 -10.00 -8.75 12.63
C CYS A 101 -10.59 -10.01 11.98
N ARG A 102 -9.70 -10.90 11.54
CA ARG A 102 -10.03 -12.13 10.80
C ARG A 102 -9.21 -13.29 11.35
N ALA A 103 -9.82 -14.47 11.38
CA ALA A 103 -9.13 -15.71 11.73
C ALA A 103 -9.48 -16.83 10.77
N TYR A 104 -8.45 -17.46 10.18
CA TYR A 104 -8.60 -18.63 9.32
C TYR A 104 -7.45 -19.59 9.58
N SER A 105 -7.73 -20.90 9.62
CA SER A 105 -6.69 -21.94 9.67
C SER A 105 -5.66 -21.73 10.81
N GLY A 106 -6.10 -21.25 11.98
CA GLY A 106 -5.25 -20.95 13.14
C GLY A 106 -4.42 -19.67 13.04
N VAL A 107 -4.60 -18.88 11.99
CA VAL A 107 -3.96 -17.58 11.77
C VAL A 107 -4.97 -16.48 12.09
N SER A 108 -4.64 -15.63 13.06
CA SER A 108 -5.40 -14.41 13.37
C SER A 108 -4.62 -13.18 12.91
N VAL A 109 -5.32 -12.26 12.25
CA VAL A 109 -4.79 -10.97 11.82
C VAL A 109 -5.83 -9.87 12.01
N CYS A 110 -5.36 -8.64 12.17
CA CYS A 110 -6.21 -7.46 12.24
C CYS A 110 -5.71 -6.36 11.27
N GLY A 111 -6.66 -5.53 10.84
CA GLY A 111 -6.39 -4.38 9.97
C GLY A 111 -6.04 -4.77 8.54
N VAL A 112 -5.34 -3.85 7.87
CA VAL A 112 -4.88 -4.02 6.49
C VAL A 112 -3.57 -4.82 6.49
N LEU A 113 -3.47 -5.81 5.61
CA LEU A 113 -2.26 -6.61 5.43
C LEU A 113 -1.41 -6.02 4.31
N GLU A 114 -0.16 -5.67 4.61
CA GLU A 114 0.81 -5.33 3.58
C GLU A 114 1.33 -6.61 2.91
N LEU A 115 0.72 -6.97 1.78
CA LEU A 115 1.10 -8.16 1.03
C LEU A 115 2.30 -7.89 0.11
N SER A 116 3.32 -8.74 0.24
CA SER A 116 4.43 -8.81 -0.72
C SER A 116 3.96 -9.30 -2.11
N ALA A 117 4.79 -9.16 -3.13
CA ALA A 117 4.49 -9.64 -4.49
C ALA A 117 4.11 -11.16 -4.53
N PRO A 118 4.87 -12.09 -3.92
CA PRO A 118 4.48 -13.51 -3.93
C PRO A 118 3.17 -13.77 -3.17
N GLN A 119 2.92 -13.04 -2.09
CA GLN A 119 1.66 -13.17 -1.34
C GLN A 119 0.47 -12.71 -2.18
N ARG A 120 0.58 -11.58 -2.89
CA ARG A 120 -0.45 -11.12 -3.82
C ARG A 120 -0.73 -12.14 -4.93
N SER A 121 0.31 -12.73 -5.51
CA SER A 121 0.16 -13.80 -6.52
C SER A 121 -0.61 -15.00 -5.95
N CYS A 122 -0.27 -15.45 -4.74
CA CYS A 122 -1.00 -16.51 -4.05
C CYS A 122 -2.48 -16.16 -3.83
N VAL A 123 -2.78 -14.91 -3.50
CA VAL A 123 -4.16 -14.47 -3.29
C VAL A 123 -4.95 -14.59 -4.60
N GLU A 124 -4.41 -14.12 -5.72
CA GLU A 124 -5.09 -14.24 -7.02
C GLU A 124 -5.29 -15.71 -7.42
N GLU A 125 -4.27 -16.56 -7.26
CA GLU A 125 -4.36 -18.00 -7.55
C GLU A 125 -5.42 -18.69 -6.68
N SER A 126 -5.41 -18.44 -5.37
CA SER A 126 -6.34 -19.04 -4.42
C SER A 126 -7.78 -18.62 -4.69
N VAL A 127 -7.99 -17.35 -5.06
CA VAL A 127 -9.31 -16.84 -5.46
C VAL A 127 -9.76 -17.48 -6.77
N GLY A 128 -8.86 -17.61 -7.76
CA GLY A 128 -9.15 -18.34 -8.99
C GLY A 128 -9.50 -19.82 -8.75
N GLY A 129 -8.97 -20.42 -7.69
CA GLY A 129 -9.30 -21.76 -7.21
C GLY A 129 -10.56 -21.85 -6.34
N GLY A 130 -11.28 -20.75 -6.13
CA GLY A 130 -12.58 -20.73 -5.44
C GLY A 130 -12.55 -20.30 -3.96
N LEU A 131 -11.40 -19.86 -3.41
CA LEU A 131 -11.39 -19.26 -2.08
C LEU A 131 -11.98 -17.84 -2.11
N THR A 132 -12.56 -17.42 -0.99
CA THR A 132 -12.90 -16.00 -0.81
C THR A 132 -11.62 -15.17 -0.70
N ARG A 133 -11.64 -13.95 -1.26
CA ARG A 133 -10.52 -13.00 -1.16
C ARG A 133 -10.04 -12.83 0.27
N ARG A 134 -10.96 -12.64 1.22
CA ARG A 134 -10.65 -12.46 2.65
C ARG A 134 -9.93 -13.65 3.27
N ARG A 135 -10.31 -14.89 2.92
CA ARG A 135 -9.61 -16.08 3.40
C ARG A 135 -8.23 -16.19 2.76
N ALA A 136 -8.16 -16.00 1.44
CA ALA A 136 -6.91 -16.07 0.69
C ALA A 136 -5.87 -15.06 1.20
N GLU A 137 -6.26 -13.82 1.51
CA GLU A 137 -5.36 -12.80 2.06
C GLU A 137 -4.70 -13.24 3.37
N VAL A 138 -5.48 -13.82 4.30
CA VAL A 138 -4.95 -14.28 5.59
C VAL A 138 -4.03 -15.48 5.42
N GLU A 139 -4.46 -16.49 4.66
CA GLU A 139 -3.68 -17.72 4.46
C GLU A 139 -2.38 -17.43 3.68
N CYS A 140 -2.47 -16.65 2.59
CA CYS A 140 -1.29 -16.30 1.80
C CYS A 140 -0.34 -15.38 2.58
N TYR A 141 -0.84 -14.45 3.39
CA TYR A 141 0.01 -13.60 4.24
C TYR A 141 0.86 -14.44 5.21
N ALA A 142 0.26 -15.48 5.81
CA ALA A 142 0.98 -16.32 6.76
C ALA A 142 1.94 -17.33 6.11
N PHE A 143 1.53 -17.93 4.99
CA PHE A 143 2.19 -19.14 4.47
C PHE A 143 3.02 -18.93 3.20
N ARG A 144 3.01 -17.74 2.59
CA ARG A 144 3.84 -17.41 1.41
C ARG A 144 4.87 -16.34 1.69
#